data_AF-A0A2D6A4Q2-F1
#
_entry.id   AF-A0A2D6A4Q2-F1
#
_cell.length_a   1.000
_cell.length_b   1.000
_cell.length_c   1.000
_cell.angle_alpha   90.00
_cell.angle_beta   90.00
_cell.angle_gamma   90.00
#
_symmetry.space_group_name_H-M   'P 1'
#
loop_
_entity.id
_entity.type
_entity.pdbx_description
1 polymer ?
#
loop_
_entity_poly.entity_id
_entity_poly.type
_entity_poly.pdbx_seq_one_letter_code
_entity_poly.pdbx_strand_id
1 'polypeptide(L)'
;MKWFEILQGEYGCPMVMLHVPYQGDGVITQSMRRYVVEQLRNKVIPLLEQVSGKSYDEDRLKEMLARSAAAEDDLVAVLESAKNVPSPIDAYFGGVYYIGPIFTAFRGTEETIDYYGALRAEVDERVSQGKGPITPDGEIQEERYRVVVEGPPNWTNFREFWRMFAEDGAVVVASSYTKVGGVYDFGFRHDPSRPLESLADYCMGCYTNLNLPSRVDMLTRYVEDYAADGLLINSVKSCNSFSAGQLMILREVEQRTGKPGGFIESDLVDPRYFSAANIKNRLESWFQMIEQRRA
;
A
#
# COMPACT_ATOMS: atom_id res chain seq x y z
N MET A 1 -5.89 -16.69 -10.35
CA MET A 1 -5.47 -17.67 -11.37
C MET A 1 -6.28 -17.57 -12.66
N LYS A 2 -7.63 -17.63 -12.63
CA LYS A 2 -8.46 -17.68 -13.84
C LYS A 2 -8.18 -16.63 -14.92
N TRP A 3 -7.84 -15.41 -14.53
CA TRP A 3 -7.48 -14.37 -15.49
C TRP A 3 -6.24 -14.74 -16.33
N PHE A 4 -5.12 -15.12 -15.71
CA PHE A 4 -3.90 -15.47 -16.43
C PHE A 4 -4.01 -16.80 -17.21
N GLU A 5 -4.85 -17.74 -16.75
CA GLU A 5 -5.18 -18.95 -17.52
C GLU A 5 -5.89 -18.61 -18.85
N ILE A 6 -6.82 -17.64 -18.83
CA ILE A 6 -7.49 -17.16 -20.04
C ILE A 6 -6.49 -16.45 -20.96
N LEU A 7 -5.65 -15.55 -20.42
CA LEU A 7 -4.63 -14.86 -21.22
C LEU A 7 -3.67 -15.84 -21.89
N GLN A 8 -3.27 -16.91 -21.21
CA GLN A 8 -2.45 -17.95 -21.80
C GLN A 8 -3.15 -18.62 -23.00
N GLY A 9 -4.44 -18.93 -22.88
CA GLY A 9 -5.23 -19.51 -23.97
C GLY A 9 -5.41 -18.58 -25.17
N GLU A 10 -5.65 -17.29 -24.91
CA GLU A 10 -5.87 -16.27 -25.96
C GLU A 10 -4.60 -15.89 -26.71
N TYR A 11 -3.49 -15.72 -25.99
CA TYR A 11 -2.24 -15.20 -26.58
C TYR A 11 -1.21 -16.29 -26.90
N GLY A 12 -1.44 -17.54 -26.47
CA GLY A 12 -0.53 -18.66 -26.71
C GLY A 12 0.88 -18.45 -26.14
N CYS A 13 1.03 -17.57 -25.14
CA CYS A 13 2.33 -17.20 -24.59
C CYS A 13 2.72 -18.09 -23.39
N PRO A 14 4.03 -18.27 -23.12
CA PRO A 14 4.47 -18.98 -21.93
C PRO A 14 3.99 -18.29 -20.66
N MET A 15 3.53 -19.07 -19.69
CA MET A 15 3.06 -18.58 -18.39
C MET A 15 3.68 -19.41 -17.27
N VAL A 16 4.19 -18.73 -16.24
CA VAL A 16 4.62 -19.35 -14.98
C VAL A 16 3.87 -18.73 -13.82
N MET A 17 3.34 -19.59 -12.96
CA MET A 17 2.70 -19.18 -11.71
C MET A 17 3.69 -19.30 -10.57
N LEU A 18 3.84 -18.22 -9.80
CA LEU A 18 4.44 -18.24 -8.48
C LEU A 18 3.31 -18.32 -7.44
N HIS A 19 3.14 -19.49 -6.82
CA HIS A 19 2.13 -19.66 -5.78
C HIS A 19 2.69 -19.27 -4.42
N VAL A 20 2.06 -18.27 -3.79
CA VAL A 20 2.44 -17.75 -2.47
C VAL A 20 1.45 -18.28 -1.43
N PRO A 21 1.90 -19.04 -0.40
CA PRO A 21 1.02 -19.49 0.66
C PRO A 21 0.41 -18.33 1.45
N TYR A 22 -0.86 -18.48 1.81
CA TYR A 22 -1.56 -17.53 2.67
C TYR A 22 -1.06 -17.63 4.13
N GLN A 23 -0.82 -16.49 4.78
CA GLN A 23 -0.35 -16.43 6.16
C GLN A 23 -1.49 -16.59 7.16
N GLY A 24 -2.12 -17.77 7.21
CA GLY A 24 -3.25 -18.04 8.10
C GLY A 24 -2.96 -17.73 9.58
N ASP A 25 -1.78 -18.12 10.06
CA ASP A 25 -1.34 -17.93 11.46
C ASP A 25 -0.58 -16.61 11.68
N GLY A 26 -0.47 -15.75 10.66
CA GLY A 26 0.25 -14.47 10.74
C GLY A 26 1.77 -14.60 10.85
N VAL A 27 2.32 -15.79 10.61
CA VAL A 27 3.77 -16.08 10.70
C VAL A 27 4.25 -16.75 9.41
N ILE A 28 5.34 -16.23 8.85
CA ILE A 28 6.05 -16.86 7.73
C ILE A 28 6.86 -18.05 8.24
N THR A 29 6.45 -19.26 7.87
CA THR A 29 7.15 -20.49 8.25
C THR A 29 8.28 -20.83 7.28
N GLN A 30 9.26 -21.62 7.73
CA GLN A 30 10.35 -22.10 6.88
C GLN A 30 9.85 -22.99 5.73
N SER A 31 8.75 -23.73 5.92
CA SER A 31 8.16 -24.55 4.85
C SER A 31 7.51 -23.69 3.77
N MET A 32 6.80 -22.62 4.15
CA MET A 32 6.25 -21.64 3.20
C MET A 32 7.36 -20.97 2.38
N ARG A 33 8.43 -20.50 3.05
CA ARG A 33 9.59 -19.91 2.38
C ARG A 33 10.23 -20.88 1.40
N ARG A 34 10.53 -22.10 1.84
CA ARG A 34 11.13 -23.14 0.99
C ARG A 34 10.27 -23.44 -0.23
N TYR A 35 8.96 -23.53 -0.05
CA TYR A 35 8.00 -23.79 -1.14
C TYR A 35 8.02 -22.69 -2.22
N VAL A 36 8.12 -21.42 -1.83
CA VAL A 36 8.22 -20.30 -2.79
C VAL A 36 9.60 -20.30 -3.47
N VAL A 37 10.68 -20.51 -2.71
CA VAL A 37 12.05 -20.58 -3.24
C VAL A 37 12.22 -21.71 -4.25
N GLU A 38 11.67 -22.90 -3.98
CA GLU A 38 11.70 -24.02 -4.91
C GLU A 38 10.96 -23.72 -6.20
N GLN A 39 9.83 -23.00 -6.16
CA GLN A 39 9.13 -22.54 -7.36
C GLN A 39 9.97 -21.52 -8.15
N LEU A 40 10.60 -20.56 -7.45
CA LEU A 40 11.49 -19.58 -8.08
C LEU A 40 12.63 -20.28 -8.83
N ARG A 41 13.35 -21.18 -8.15
CA ARG A 41 14.50 -21.91 -8.71
C ARG A 41 14.12 -22.88 -9.84
N ASN A 42 13.04 -23.64 -9.67
CA ASN A 42 12.75 -24.78 -10.55
C ASN A 42 11.74 -24.47 -11.66
N LYS A 43 11.01 -23.36 -11.58
CA LYS A 43 9.96 -23.01 -12.56
C LYS A 43 10.09 -21.59 -13.11
N VAL A 44 10.19 -20.59 -12.23
CA VAL A 44 10.17 -19.18 -12.65
C VAL A 44 11.45 -18.81 -13.38
N ILE A 45 12.61 -19.00 -12.74
CA ILE A 45 13.90 -18.66 -13.32
C ILE A 45 14.13 -19.39 -14.65
N PRO A 46 13.97 -20.72 -14.76
CA PRO A 46 14.19 -21.42 -16.02
C PRO A 46 13.30 -20.92 -17.17
N LEU A 47 12.03 -20.59 -16.89
CA LEU A 47 11.15 -20.04 -17.93
C LEU A 47 11.58 -18.63 -18.35
N LEU A 48 11.98 -17.78 -17.40
CA LEU A 48 12.50 -16.44 -17.71
C LEU A 48 13.80 -16.50 -18.52
N GLU A 49 14.70 -17.44 -18.22
CA GLU A 49 15.91 -17.68 -19.01
C GLU A 49 15.56 -18.12 -20.44
N GLN A 50 14.61 -19.05 -20.59
CA GLN A 50 14.14 -19.52 -21.89
C GLN A 50 13.54 -18.38 -22.74
N VAL A 51 12.70 -17.54 -22.15
CA VAL A 51 12.01 -16.46 -22.88
C VAL A 51 12.95 -15.29 -23.19
N SER A 52 13.85 -14.95 -22.27
CA SER A 52 14.75 -13.81 -22.42
C SER A 52 16.05 -14.14 -23.17
N GLY A 53 16.44 -15.41 -23.23
CA GLY A 53 17.75 -15.86 -23.72
C GLY A 53 18.92 -15.44 -22.82
N LYS A 54 18.65 -14.96 -21.60
CA LYS A 54 19.67 -14.52 -20.63
C LYS A 54 19.68 -15.46 -19.44
N SER A 55 20.86 -15.93 -19.05
CA SER A 55 21.02 -16.74 -17.84
C SER A 55 20.80 -15.93 -16.57
N TYR A 56 20.31 -16.60 -15.53
CA TYR A 56 20.18 -16.05 -14.19
C TYR A 56 21.54 -15.73 -13.60
N ASP A 57 21.66 -14.52 -13.09
CA ASP A 57 22.84 -14.00 -12.42
C ASP A 57 22.46 -13.67 -10.97
N GLU A 58 22.91 -14.52 -10.04
CA GLU A 58 22.60 -14.34 -8.63
C GLU A 58 23.27 -13.11 -8.04
N ASP A 59 24.51 -12.79 -8.44
CA ASP A 59 25.22 -11.64 -7.89
C ASP A 59 24.58 -10.33 -8.34
N ARG A 60 24.14 -10.27 -9.61
CA ARG A 60 23.32 -9.15 -10.08
C ARG A 60 22.01 -9.02 -9.30
N LEU A 61 21.34 -10.13 -8.95
CA LEU A 61 20.15 -10.06 -8.10
C LEU A 61 20.50 -9.51 -6.70
N LYS A 62 21.61 -9.93 -6.09
CA LYS A 62 22.06 -9.39 -4.80
C LYS A 62 22.27 -7.88 -4.86
N GLU A 63 22.90 -7.37 -5.92
CA GLU A 63 23.07 -5.94 -6.13
C GLU A 63 21.72 -5.20 -6.23
N MET A 64 20.77 -5.75 -6.99
CA MET A 64 19.43 -5.17 -7.12
C MET A 64 18.67 -5.16 -5.79
N LEU A 65 18.83 -6.21 -4.97
CA LEU A 65 18.23 -6.28 -3.63
C LEU A 65 18.87 -5.26 -2.68
N ALA A 66 20.18 -5.07 -2.75
CA ALA A 66 20.88 -4.05 -1.95
C ALA A 66 20.40 -2.65 -2.30
N ARG A 67 20.25 -2.35 -3.60
CA ARG A 67 19.68 -1.09 -4.08
C ARG A 67 18.23 -0.91 -3.64
N SER A 68 17.44 -1.98 -3.69
CA SER A 68 16.04 -1.97 -3.21
C SER A 68 15.97 -1.62 -1.72
N ALA A 69 16.79 -2.26 -0.89
CA ALA A 69 16.82 -1.99 0.55
C ALA A 69 17.21 -0.54 0.87
N ALA A 70 18.19 0.03 0.14
CA ALA A 70 18.57 1.43 0.31
C ALA A 70 17.40 2.39 0.00
N ALA A 71 16.70 2.17 -1.12
CA ALA A 71 15.54 2.98 -1.49
C ALA A 71 14.34 2.80 -0.55
N GLU A 72 14.19 1.61 0.05
CA GLU A 72 13.15 1.31 1.04
C GLU A 72 13.27 2.16 2.30
N ASP A 73 14.49 2.50 2.72
CA ASP A 73 14.71 3.37 3.88
C ASP A 73 14.20 4.79 3.64
N ASP A 74 14.46 5.34 2.45
CA ASP A 74 13.94 6.66 2.08
C ASP A 74 12.42 6.65 1.90
N LEU A 75 11.84 5.60 1.30
CA LEU A 75 10.39 5.45 1.23
C LEU A 75 9.75 5.35 2.62
N VAL A 76 10.36 4.61 3.55
CA VAL A 76 9.86 4.54 4.94
C VAL A 76 9.94 5.91 5.60
N ALA A 77 11.05 6.64 5.46
CA ALA A 77 11.17 8.00 5.99
C ALA A 77 10.07 8.93 5.44
N VAL A 78 9.78 8.85 4.13
CA VAL A 78 8.69 9.60 3.50
C VAL A 78 7.33 9.21 4.10
N LEU A 79 7.03 7.92 4.22
CA LEU A 79 5.74 7.48 4.78
C LEU A 79 5.58 7.87 6.26
N GLU A 80 6.64 7.70 7.07
CA GLU A 80 6.63 8.06 8.49
C GLU A 80 6.60 9.57 8.73
N SER A 81 7.01 10.39 7.74
CA SER A 81 6.90 11.85 7.83
C SER A 81 5.45 12.31 8.04
N ALA A 82 4.45 11.51 7.67
CA ALA A 82 3.05 11.78 7.90
C ALA A 82 2.66 11.83 9.39
N LYS A 83 3.56 11.43 10.31
CA LYS A 83 3.39 11.63 11.76
C LYS A 83 3.52 13.10 12.20
N ASN A 84 4.14 13.96 11.38
CA ASN A 84 4.19 15.40 11.64
C ASN A 84 2.79 16.04 11.55
N VAL A 85 2.62 17.18 12.21
CA VAL A 85 1.38 17.98 12.20
C VAL A 85 1.73 19.43 11.79
N PRO A 86 1.27 19.91 10.62
CA PRO A 86 0.53 19.16 9.60
C PRO A 86 1.39 18.05 8.95
N SER A 87 0.75 17.03 8.39
CA SER A 87 1.44 16.01 7.59
C SER A 87 1.98 16.63 6.30
N PRO A 88 3.24 16.37 5.90
CA PRO A 88 3.81 16.90 4.65
C PRO A 88 3.39 16.10 3.40
N ILE A 89 2.68 14.97 3.59
CA ILE A 89 2.27 14.05 2.53
C ILE A 89 0.81 13.59 2.71
N ASP A 90 0.21 13.17 1.59
CA ASP A 90 -1.01 12.37 1.59
C ASP A 90 -0.60 10.91 1.31
N ALA A 91 -0.76 10.04 2.30
CA ALA A 91 -0.28 8.66 2.27
C ALA A 91 -1.21 7.69 1.53
N TYR A 92 -2.25 8.18 0.83
CA TYR A 92 -3.20 7.33 0.09
C TYR A 92 -3.34 7.74 -1.37
N PHE A 93 -3.84 8.94 -1.64
CA PHE A 93 -3.92 9.50 -2.98
C PHE A 93 -2.53 9.93 -3.47
N GLY A 94 -1.79 10.71 -2.66
CA GLY A 94 -0.39 11.01 -2.95
C GLY A 94 0.47 9.74 -2.90
N GLY A 95 0.12 8.84 -2.00
CA GLY A 95 0.74 7.54 -1.77
C GLY A 95 0.95 6.70 -3.04
N VAL A 96 0.05 6.79 -4.03
CA VAL A 96 0.17 6.02 -5.28
C VAL A 96 1.39 6.41 -6.09
N TYR A 97 1.80 7.69 -6.03
CA TYR A 97 2.99 8.18 -6.72
C TYR A 97 4.26 7.76 -5.98
N TYR A 98 4.22 7.74 -4.64
CA TYR A 98 5.36 7.34 -3.82
C TYR A 98 5.66 5.85 -3.97
N ILE A 99 4.65 4.99 -4.05
CA ILE A 99 4.86 3.54 -4.16
C ILE A 99 5.07 3.07 -5.60
N GLY A 100 4.67 3.85 -6.60
CA GLY A 100 4.71 3.46 -8.03
C GLY A 100 6.08 2.95 -8.47
N PRO A 101 7.16 3.75 -8.33
CA PRO A 101 8.51 3.36 -8.74
C PRO A 101 8.98 2.01 -8.18
N ILE A 102 8.84 1.80 -6.87
CA ILE A 102 9.29 0.56 -6.23
C ILE A 102 8.34 -0.63 -6.45
N PHE A 103 7.05 -0.40 -6.68
CA PHE A 103 6.10 -1.51 -6.88
C PHE A 103 6.03 -1.99 -8.32
N THR A 104 6.13 -1.09 -9.31
CA THR A 104 5.77 -1.44 -10.70
C THR A 104 6.84 -1.15 -11.74
N ALA A 105 7.78 -0.24 -11.48
CA ALA A 105 8.59 0.33 -12.54
C ALA A 105 10.05 -0.14 -12.54
N PHE A 106 10.84 0.23 -11.54
CA PHE A 106 12.30 0.10 -11.63
C PHE A 106 12.99 -0.32 -10.32
N ARG A 107 12.29 -1.01 -9.42
CA ARG A 107 12.87 -1.60 -8.19
C ARG A 107 14.24 -2.24 -8.43
N GLY A 108 15.20 -1.87 -7.59
CA GLY A 108 16.55 -2.42 -7.61
C GLY A 108 17.46 -1.84 -8.69
N THR A 109 17.03 -0.78 -9.38
CA THR A 109 17.91 0.05 -10.22
C THR A 109 18.45 1.26 -9.45
N GLU A 110 19.43 1.97 -10.04
CA GLU A 110 20.01 3.18 -9.47
C GLU A 110 19.02 4.35 -9.50
N GLU A 111 18.21 4.44 -10.55
CA GLU A 111 17.16 5.45 -10.70
C GLU A 111 16.10 5.36 -9.59
N THR A 112 15.89 4.16 -9.01
CA THR A 112 15.03 4.02 -7.83
C THR A 112 15.61 4.77 -6.64
N ILE A 113 16.92 4.63 -6.38
CA ILE A 113 17.59 5.30 -5.26
C ILE A 113 17.53 6.81 -5.48
N ASP A 114 17.86 7.28 -6.69
CA ASP A 114 17.82 8.71 -7.02
C ASP A 114 16.42 9.30 -6.84
N TYR A 115 15.39 8.57 -7.28
CA TYR A 115 14.00 8.99 -7.10
C TYR A 115 13.62 9.16 -5.63
N TYR A 116 13.90 8.16 -4.79
CA TYR A 116 13.51 8.22 -3.38
C TYR A 116 14.36 9.20 -2.56
N GLY A 117 15.64 9.37 -2.91
CA GLY A 117 16.47 10.42 -2.34
C GLY A 117 15.93 11.82 -2.65
N ALA A 118 15.52 12.07 -3.90
CA ALA A 118 14.91 13.34 -4.29
C ALA A 118 13.53 13.56 -3.64
N LEU A 119 12.69 12.53 -3.62
CA LEU A 119 11.37 12.58 -2.97
C LEU A 119 11.49 12.89 -1.48
N ARG A 120 12.42 12.22 -0.78
CA ARG A 120 12.68 12.46 0.63
C ARG A 120 13.15 13.89 0.88
N ALA A 121 14.08 14.40 0.07
CA ALA A 121 14.55 15.77 0.22
C ALA A 121 13.40 16.80 0.07
N GLU A 122 12.49 16.60 -0.88
CA GLU A 122 11.33 17.47 -1.06
C GLU A 122 10.34 17.38 0.12
N VAL A 123 10.15 16.18 0.68
CA VAL A 123 9.31 15.96 1.87
C VAL A 123 9.93 16.60 3.11
N ASP A 124 11.24 16.42 3.32
CA ASP A 124 11.97 17.02 4.44
C ASP A 124 11.95 18.55 4.35
N GLU A 125 12.00 19.13 3.15
CA GLU A 125 11.81 20.56 2.95
C GLU A 125 10.40 21.00 3.38
N ARG A 126 9.34 20.29 2.96
CA ARG A 126 7.96 20.59 3.38
C ARG A 126 7.79 20.50 4.90
N VAL A 127 8.38 19.48 5.54
CA VAL A 127 8.41 19.36 7.00
C VAL A 127 9.07 20.58 7.64
N SER A 128 10.24 20.99 7.15
CA SER A 128 10.98 22.14 7.72
C SER A 128 10.22 23.47 7.60
N GLN A 129 9.37 23.59 6.58
CA GLN A 129 8.54 24.76 6.32
C GLN A 129 7.16 24.67 7.01
N GLY A 130 6.82 23.55 7.64
CA GLY A 130 5.51 23.31 8.25
C GLY A 130 4.36 23.26 7.23
N LYS A 131 4.64 22.82 6.00
CA LYS A 131 3.67 22.76 4.90
C LYS A 131 2.91 21.43 4.88
N GLY A 132 1.65 21.51 4.45
CA GLY A 132 0.81 20.34 4.21
C GLY A 132 1.15 19.61 2.89
N PRO A 133 0.40 18.56 2.54
CA PRO A 133 0.62 17.83 1.30
C PRO A 133 0.19 18.61 0.05
N ILE A 134 0.82 18.29 -1.07
CA ILE A 134 0.40 18.77 -2.40
C ILE A 134 -0.66 17.84 -2.98
N THR A 135 -1.77 18.43 -3.42
CA THR A 135 -2.86 17.77 -4.17
C THR A 135 -2.89 18.30 -5.61
N PRO A 136 -3.67 17.70 -6.52
CA PRO A 136 -3.84 18.20 -7.88
C PRO A 136 -4.42 19.63 -7.94
N ASP A 137 -5.09 20.08 -6.88
CA ASP A 137 -5.72 21.40 -6.80
C ASP A 137 -4.90 22.39 -5.93
N GLY A 138 -3.75 21.96 -5.38
CA GLY A 138 -2.85 22.80 -4.59
C GLY A 138 -2.46 22.18 -3.24
N GLU A 139 -1.72 22.94 -2.45
CA GLU A 139 -1.30 22.57 -1.09
C GLU A 139 -2.49 22.66 -0.10
N ILE A 140 -2.67 21.64 0.74
CA ILE A 140 -3.64 21.71 1.85
C ILE A 140 -3.04 22.59 2.95
N GLN A 141 -3.60 23.79 3.12
CA GLN A 141 -3.13 24.79 4.09
C GLN A 141 -3.58 24.48 5.54
N GLU A 142 -4.75 23.86 5.70
CA GLU A 142 -5.34 23.56 6.99
C GLU A 142 -5.69 22.08 7.08
N GLU A 143 -4.92 21.33 7.87
CA GLU A 143 -5.19 19.93 8.17
C GLU A 143 -6.26 19.85 9.28
N ARG A 144 -7.53 19.77 8.88
CA ARG A 144 -8.66 19.65 9.80
C ARG A 144 -8.85 18.22 10.30
N TYR A 145 -8.59 17.22 9.48
CA TYR A 145 -8.77 15.80 9.83
C TYR A 145 -7.57 14.97 9.43
N ARG A 146 -7.10 14.12 10.33
CA ARG A 146 -6.04 13.14 10.07
C ARG A 146 -6.68 11.77 10.02
N VAL A 147 -6.63 11.09 8.89
CA VAL A 147 -7.38 9.84 8.72
C VAL A 147 -6.52 8.70 8.21
N VAL A 148 -6.88 7.47 8.57
CA VAL A 148 -6.33 6.26 7.98
C VAL A 148 -7.32 5.71 6.98
N VAL A 149 -6.85 5.27 5.81
CA VAL A 149 -7.71 4.66 4.78
C VAL A 149 -7.34 3.20 4.53
N GLU A 150 -8.33 2.32 4.67
CA GLU A 150 -8.28 0.92 4.30
C GLU A 150 -8.98 0.69 2.95
N GLY A 151 -8.35 -0.10 2.08
CA GLY A 151 -8.86 -0.37 0.73
C GLY A 151 -8.17 0.45 -0.38
N PRO A 152 -8.28 0.02 -1.65
CA PRO A 152 -7.73 0.73 -2.80
C PRO A 152 -8.56 1.95 -3.22
N PRO A 153 -7.97 2.96 -3.88
CA PRO A 153 -8.72 4.09 -4.43
C PRO A 153 -9.51 3.71 -5.69
N ASN A 154 -10.51 4.52 -6.02
CA ASN A 154 -11.18 4.44 -7.31
C ASN A 154 -10.34 5.16 -8.37
N TRP A 155 -9.92 4.45 -9.41
CA TRP A 155 -9.04 4.99 -10.45
C TRP A 155 -9.79 5.79 -11.52
N THR A 156 -11.05 5.46 -11.81
CA THR A 156 -11.84 6.17 -12.84
C THR A 156 -12.18 7.61 -12.46
N ASN A 157 -12.35 7.87 -11.17
CA ASN A 157 -12.71 9.16 -10.60
C ASN A 157 -11.68 9.61 -9.56
N PHE A 158 -10.41 9.21 -9.71
CA PHE A 158 -9.36 9.40 -8.71
C PHE A 158 -9.21 10.85 -8.23
N ARG A 159 -9.15 11.82 -9.17
CA ARG A 159 -9.06 13.24 -8.83
C ARG A 159 -10.29 13.75 -8.08
N GLU A 160 -11.48 13.36 -8.53
CA GLU A 160 -12.73 13.74 -7.88
C GLU A 160 -12.81 13.17 -6.46
N PHE A 161 -12.37 11.92 -6.29
CA PHE A 161 -12.34 11.25 -5.00
C PHE A 161 -11.33 11.89 -4.04
N TRP A 162 -10.13 12.23 -4.53
CA TRP A 162 -9.13 12.97 -3.74
C TRP A 162 -9.67 14.35 -3.31
N ARG A 163 -10.31 15.07 -4.23
CA ARG A 163 -10.88 16.39 -3.95
C ARG A 163 -11.91 16.37 -2.82
N MET A 164 -12.71 15.31 -2.69
CA MET A 164 -13.69 15.17 -1.59
C MET A 164 -13.04 15.16 -0.20
N PHE A 165 -11.78 14.75 -0.05
CA PHE A 165 -11.06 14.82 1.22
C PHE A 165 -10.39 16.19 1.37
N ALA A 166 -9.73 16.66 0.31
CA ALA A 166 -8.99 17.92 0.33
C ALA A 166 -9.88 19.14 0.60
N GLU A 167 -11.11 19.18 0.04
CA GLU A 167 -12.08 20.26 0.27
C GLU A 167 -12.44 20.44 1.75
N ASP A 168 -12.46 19.35 2.52
CA ASP A 168 -12.75 19.35 3.95
C ASP A 168 -11.49 19.47 4.83
N GLY A 169 -10.30 19.60 4.24
CA GLY A 169 -9.03 19.62 4.95
C GLY A 169 -8.66 18.26 5.56
N ALA A 170 -9.17 17.15 5.01
CA ALA A 170 -8.82 15.81 5.44
C ALA A 170 -7.54 15.33 4.75
N VAL A 171 -6.54 14.98 5.54
CA VAL A 171 -5.27 14.40 5.08
C VAL A 171 -5.22 12.94 5.47
N VAL A 172 -4.95 12.07 4.49
CA VAL A 172 -4.76 10.65 4.77
C VAL A 172 -3.33 10.42 5.24
N VAL A 173 -3.14 10.12 6.52
CA VAL A 173 -1.81 10.03 7.15
C VAL A 173 -1.20 8.63 7.08
N ALA A 174 -2.03 7.61 6.85
CA ALA A 174 -1.57 6.25 6.55
C ALA A 174 -2.61 5.49 5.71
N SER A 175 -2.16 4.49 4.96
CA SER A 175 -3.05 3.64 4.16
C SER A 175 -2.58 2.20 4.08
N SER A 176 -3.54 1.27 4.06
CA SER A 176 -3.26 -0.12 3.68
C SER A 176 -2.90 -0.29 2.19
N TYR A 177 -3.34 0.62 1.32
CA TYR A 177 -3.11 0.50 -0.12
C TYR A 177 -1.63 0.69 -0.46
N THR A 178 -0.92 1.58 0.26
CA THR A 178 0.53 1.75 0.11
C THR A 178 1.35 0.57 0.64
N LYS A 179 0.69 -0.51 1.10
CA LYS A 179 1.31 -1.75 1.60
C LYS A 179 1.05 -2.97 0.71
N VAL A 180 0.40 -2.80 -0.44
CA VAL A 180 0.10 -3.91 -1.37
C VAL A 180 1.36 -4.52 -1.98
N GLY A 181 2.40 -3.71 -2.16
CA GLY A 181 3.69 -4.12 -2.70
C GLY A 181 4.80 -4.09 -1.65
N GLY A 182 4.49 -4.23 -0.35
CA GLY A 182 5.48 -4.35 0.72
C GLY A 182 5.13 -3.59 1.99
N VAL A 183 5.49 -4.18 3.14
CA VAL A 183 5.27 -3.64 4.49
C VAL A 183 6.58 -3.10 5.09
N TYR A 184 7.27 -2.22 4.36
CA TYR A 184 8.62 -1.74 4.74
C TYR A 184 8.65 -1.02 6.09
N ASP A 185 7.65 -0.19 6.37
CA ASP A 185 7.49 0.52 7.64
C ASP A 185 7.14 -0.41 8.82
N PHE A 186 6.90 -1.70 8.55
CA PHE A 186 6.79 -2.76 9.56
C PHE A 186 8.07 -3.59 9.69
N GLY A 187 9.18 -3.11 9.12
CA GLY A 187 10.53 -3.66 9.30
C GLY A 187 10.96 -4.66 8.23
N PHE A 188 10.14 -4.95 7.21
CA PHE A 188 10.61 -5.74 6.07
C PHE A 188 11.66 -4.95 5.27
N ARG A 189 12.75 -5.61 4.89
CA ARG A 189 13.74 -5.11 3.94
C ARG A 189 14.21 -6.25 3.04
N HIS A 190 14.58 -5.93 1.82
CA HIS A 190 15.27 -6.91 0.98
C HIS A 190 16.65 -7.26 1.55
N ASP A 191 17.02 -8.55 1.50
CA ASP A 191 18.23 -9.11 2.08
C ASP A 191 19.11 -9.73 0.98
N PRO A 192 20.21 -9.05 0.57
CA PRO A 192 21.12 -9.53 -0.46
C PRO A 192 21.85 -10.82 -0.07
N SER A 193 21.98 -11.13 1.22
CA SER A 193 22.69 -12.33 1.66
C SER A 193 21.90 -13.61 1.36
N ARG A 194 20.58 -13.51 1.18
CA ARG A 194 19.66 -14.62 0.94
C ARG A 194 18.65 -14.24 -0.15
N PRO A 195 19.09 -14.06 -1.41
CA PRO A 195 18.32 -13.32 -2.41
C PRO A 195 16.95 -13.91 -2.73
N LEU A 196 16.86 -15.21 -2.99
CA LEU A 196 15.58 -15.85 -3.30
C LEU A 196 14.66 -16.01 -2.09
N GLU A 197 15.23 -16.19 -0.89
CA GLU A 197 14.46 -16.19 0.36
C GLU A 197 13.87 -14.82 0.64
N SER A 198 14.64 -13.76 0.38
CA SER A 198 14.18 -12.38 0.50
C SER A 198 13.01 -12.09 -0.44
N LEU A 199 13.07 -12.53 -1.69
CA LEU A 199 11.95 -12.43 -2.64
C LEU A 199 10.72 -13.21 -2.16
N ALA A 200 10.91 -14.39 -1.57
CA ALA A 200 9.81 -15.16 -1.01
C ALA A 200 9.14 -14.43 0.18
N ASP A 201 9.95 -13.91 1.10
CA ASP A 201 9.48 -13.14 2.25
C ASP A 201 8.75 -11.86 1.82
N TYR A 202 9.27 -11.17 0.80
CA TYR A 202 8.61 -10.03 0.17
C TYR A 202 7.18 -10.39 -0.31
N CYS A 203 7.06 -11.44 -1.14
CA CYS A 203 5.76 -11.85 -1.68
C CYS A 203 4.76 -12.24 -0.58
N MET A 204 5.24 -12.88 0.49
CA MET A 204 4.39 -13.26 1.61
C MET A 204 3.96 -12.05 2.44
N GLY A 205 4.80 -11.03 2.57
CA GLY A 205 4.58 -9.83 3.39
C GLY A 205 3.56 -8.81 2.85
N CYS A 206 3.01 -8.99 1.65
CA CYS A 206 2.01 -8.09 1.10
C CYS A 206 0.73 -8.04 1.97
N TYR A 207 0.13 -6.85 2.14
CA TYR A 207 -1.05 -6.65 3.00
C TYR A 207 -2.20 -7.65 2.74
N THR A 208 -2.50 -7.94 1.48
CA THR A 208 -3.59 -8.85 1.09
C THR A 208 -3.32 -10.32 1.38
N ASN A 209 -2.07 -10.67 1.74
CA ASN A 209 -1.69 -12.01 2.15
C ASN A 209 -1.64 -12.20 3.68
N LEU A 210 -1.86 -11.11 4.44
CA LEU A 210 -1.97 -11.14 5.89
C LEU A 210 -3.36 -11.62 6.32
N ASN A 211 -3.42 -12.30 7.47
CA ASN A 211 -4.67 -12.65 8.13
C ASN A 211 -5.37 -11.41 8.71
N LEU A 212 -6.65 -11.57 9.07
CA LEU A 212 -7.45 -10.45 9.58
C LEU A 212 -6.89 -9.86 10.88
N PRO A 213 -6.46 -10.66 11.89
CA PRO A 213 -5.82 -10.10 13.08
C PRO A 213 -4.61 -9.21 12.78
N SER A 214 -3.69 -9.65 11.93
CA SER A 214 -2.51 -8.84 11.55
C SER A 214 -2.89 -7.54 10.83
N ARG A 215 -3.97 -7.55 10.02
CA ARG A 215 -4.50 -6.32 9.40
C ARG A 215 -5.11 -5.38 10.43
N VAL A 216 -5.88 -5.90 11.39
CA VAL A 216 -6.43 -5.11 12.50
C VAL A 216 -5.30 -4.47 13.31
N ASP A 217 -4.26 -5.23 13.64
CA ASP A 217 -3.11 -4.74 14.41
C ASP A 217 -2.38 -3.63 13.65
N MET A 218 -2.16 -3.80 12.34
CA MET A 218 -1.56 -2.79 11.48
C MET A 218 -2.38 -1.49 11.44
N LEU A 219 -3.69 -1.59 11.21
CA LEU A 219 -4.57 -0.42 11.12
C LEU A 219 -4.74 0.28 12.47
N THR A 220 -4.80 -0.48 13.57
CA THR A 220 -4.81 0.05 14.94
C THR A 220 -3.55 0.88 15.19
N ARG A 221 -2.37 0.31 14.87
CA ARG A 221 -1.10 1.03 15.00
C ARG A 221 -1.05 2.29 14.14
N TYR A 222 -1.55 2.25 12.90
CA TYR A 222 -1.62 3.47 12.10
C TYR A 222 -2.51 4.53 12.72
N VAL A 223 -3.67 4.15 13.26
CA VAL A 223 -4.57 5.12 13.91
C VAL A 223 -3.91 5.74 15.14
N GLU A 224 -3.18 4.96 15.94
CA GLU A 224 -2.50 5.43 17.15
C GLU A 224 -1.21 6.19 16.85
N ASP A 225 -0.26 5.58 16.14
CA ASP A 225 1.09 6.11 15.89
C ASP A 225 1.08 7.39 15.03
N TYR A 226 0.07 7.57 14.18
CA TYR A 226 -0.08 8.75 13.33
C TYR A 226 -1.10 9.76 13.87
N ALA A 227 -1.58 9.53 15.10
CA ALA A 227 -2.57 10.36 15.78
C ALA A 227 -3.80 10.63 14.89
N ALA A 228 -4.32 9.59 14.23
CA ALA A 228 -5.47 9.72 13.38
C ALA A 228 -6.77 9.87 14.18
N ASP A 229 -7.71 10.60 13.59
CA ASP A 229 -9.02 10.88 14.14
C ASP A 229 -10.04 9.81 13.80
N GLY A 230 -9.75 8.95 12.81
CA GLY A 230 -10.65 7.89 12.40
C GLY A 230 -10.04 6.97 11.34
N LEU A 231 -10.70 5.83 11.17
CA LEU A 231 -10.44 4.86 10.11
C LEU A 231 -11.57 4.90 9.10
N LEU A 232 -11.26 5.12 7.82
CA LEU A 232 -12.20 4.95 6.72
C LEU A 232 -11.91 3.66 5.96
N ILE A 233 -12.93 2.84 5.76
CA ILE A 233 -12.89 1.73 4.81
C ILE A 233 -13.50 2.18 3.49
N ASN A 234 -12.72 2.09 2.40
CA ASN A 234 -13.22 2.09 1.03
C ASN A 234 -13.38 0.65 0.54
N SER A 235 -14.59 0.11 0.63
CA SER A 235 -14.88 -1.25 0.16
C SER A 235 -14.98 -1.29 -1.36
N VAL A 236 -14.14 -2.11 -1.98
CA VAL A 236 -14.04 -2.22 -3.44
C VAL A 236 -14.74 -3.48 -3.91
N LYS A 237 -15.78 -3.32 -4.73
CA LYS A 237 -16.62 -4.45 -5.17
C LYS A 237 -15.85 -5.54 -5.91
N SER A 238 -14.91 -5.19 -6.76
CA SER A 238 -14.11 -6.15 -7.54
C SER A 238 -12.98 -6.84 -6.76
N CYS A 239 -12.56 -6.31 -5.61
CA CYS A 239 -11.35 -6.77 -4.92
C CYS A 239 -11.66 -7.56 -3.65
N ASN A 240 -12.01 -8.85 -3.80
CA ASN A 240 -12.34 -9.71 -2.67
C ASN A 240 -11.23 -9.82 -1.61
N SER A 241 -9.96 -9.76 -2.02
CA SER A 241 -8.81 -9.86 -1.10
C SER A 241 -8.72 -8.69 -0.12
N PHE A 242 -9.18 -7.49 -0.52
CA PHE A 242 -9.33 -6.34 0.37
C PHE A 242 -10.67 -6.39 1.10
N SER A 243 -11.76 -6.64 0.37
CA SER A 243 -13.12 -6.50 0.89
C SER A 243 -13.54 -7.57 1.91
N ALA A 244 -12.82 -8.69 1.99
CA ALA A 244 -13.07 -9.72 2.97
C ALA A 244 -12.80 -9.26 4.42
N GLY A 245 -13.83 -9.32 5.27
CA GLY A 245 -13.69 -9.07 6.70
C GLY A 245 -13.68 -7.59 7.12
N GLN A 246 -13.89 -6.65 6.19
CA GLN A 246 -13.81 -5.21 6.44
C GLN A 246 -14.71 -4.70 7.57
N LEU A 247 -15.96 -5.16 7.66
CA LEU A 247 -16.86 -4.75 8.75
C LEU A 247 -16.38 -5.25 10.12
N MET A 248 -15.70 -6.39 10.18
CA MET A 248 -15.08 -6.89 11.40
C MET A 248 -13.85 -6.06 11.74
N ILE A 249 -12.99 -5.80 10.76
CA ILE A 249 -11.81 -4.93 10.91
C ILE A 249 -12.22 -3.56 11.45
N LEU A 250 -13.24 -2.94 10.88
CA LEU A 250 -13.74 -1.63 11.31
C LEU A 250 -14.10 -1.65 12.80
N ARG A 251 -14.94 -2.60 13.20
CA ARG A 251 -15.43 -2.72 14.59
C ARG A 251 -14.30 -2.97 15.58
N GLU A 252 -13.35 -3.84 15.23
CA GLU A 252 -12.19 -4.14 16.09
C GLU A 252 -11.29 -2.91 16.26
N VAL A 253 -11.00 -2.18 15.18
CA VAL A 253 -10.17 -0.96 15.26
C VAL A 253 -10.91 0.13 16.04
N GLU A 254 -12.21 0.33 15.83
CA GLU A 254 -13.02 1.27 16.62
C GLU A 254 -13.00 0.91 18.11
N GLN A 255 -13.15 -0.38 18.44
CA GLN A 255 -13.15 -0.86 19.81
C GLN A 255 -11.78 -0.65 20.50
N ARG A 256 -10.68 -0.90 19.78
CA ARG A 256 -9.31 -0.80 20.33
C ARG A 256 -8.87 0.65 20.50
N THR A 257 -9.18 1.50 19.53
CA THR A 257 -8.67 2.89 19.48
C THR A 257 -9.65 3.93 20.04
N GLY A 258 -10.94 3.58 20.17
CA GLY A 258 -12.00 4.53 20.49
C GLY A 258 -12.30 5.54 19.37
N LYS A 259 -11.58 5.47 18.24
CA LYS A 259 -11.76 6.39 17.11
C LYS A 259 -12.91 5.94 16.22
N PRO A 260 -13.69 6.89 15.64
CA PRO A 260 -14.81 6.60 14.78
C PRO A 260 -14.40 5.94 13.46
N GLY A 261 -15.16 4.93 13.07
CA GLY A 261 -15.06 4.24 11.78
C GLY A 261 -15.98 4.84 10.71
N GLY A 262 -15.49 4.94 9.49
CA GLY A 262 -16.24 5.31 8.29
C GLY A 262 -16.30 4.14 7.30
N PHE A 263 -17.38 4.04 6.53
CA PHE A 263 -17.51 3.00 5.51
C PHE A 263 -18.18 3.56 4.25
N ILE A 264 -17.45 3.47 3.14
CA ILE A 264 -17.93 3.79 1.80
C ILE A 264 -17.72 2.59 0.88
N GLU A 265 -18.46 2.57 -0.22
CA GLU A 265 -18.34 1.54 -1.25
C GLU A 265 -18.03 2.19 -2.58
N SER A 266 -17.09 1.60 -3.33
CA SER A 266 -16.74 1.97 -4.69
C SER A 266 -16.23 0.75 -5.47
N ASP A 267 -15.56 0.99 -6.60
CA ASP A 267 -14.78 -0.02 -7.33
C ASP A 267 -13.40 0.54 -7.71
N LEU A 268 -12.48 -0.32 -8.13
CA LEU A 268 -11.15 0.09 -8.62
C LEU A 268 -11.26 0.79 -9.98
N VAL A 269 -11.99 0.19 -10.92
CA VAL A 269 -11.98 0.60 -12.34
C VAL A 269 -13.35 0.58 -13.00
N ASP A 270 -14.39 0.10 -12.31
CA ASP A 270 -15.76 0.14 -12.81
C ASP A 270 -16.48 1.43 -12.35
N PRO A 271 -16.68 2.41 -13.24
CA PRO A 271 -17.25 3.70 -12.85
C PRO A 271 -18.72 3.59 -12.43
N ARG A 272 -19.40 2.49 -12.75
CA ARG A 272 -20.81 2.26 -12.36
C ARG A 272 -20.99 2.14 -10.85
N TYR A 273 -19.93 1.80 -10.13
CA TYR A 273 -19.93 1.70 -8.67
C TYR A 273 -19.41 2.97 -7.98
N PHE A 274 -19.12 4.04 -8.71
CA PHE A 274 -18.73 5.32 -8.12
C PHE A 274 -19.91 6.30 -8.10
N SER A 275 -20.57 6.40 -6.95
CA SER A 275 -21.65 7.38 -6.73
C SER A 275 -21.11 8.57 -5.94
N ALA A 276 -20.66 9.61 -6.66
CA ALA A 276 -19.99 10.76 -6.07
C ALA A 276 -20.80 11.43 -4.94
N ALA A 277 -22.10 11.65 -5.16
CA ALA A 277 -22.99 12.27 -4.17
C ALA A 277 -23.15 11.39 -2.91
N ASN A 278 -23.31 10.07 -3.07
CA ASN A 278 -23.43 9.17 -1.93
C ASN A 278 -22.12 9.06 -1.14
N ILE A 279 -20.98 9.01 -1.83
CA ILE A 279 -19.65 8.97 -1.19
C ILE A 279 -19.43 10.28 -0.42
N LYS A 280 -19.64 11.44 -1.06
CA LYS A 280 -19.48 12.76 -0.42
C LYS A 280 -20.36 12.89 0.83
N ASN A 281 -21.65 12.58 0.74
CA ASN A 281 -22.56 12.64 1.90
C ASN A 281 -22.10 11.74 3.07
N ARG A 282 -21.55 10.55 2.77
CA ARG A 282 -21.03 9.63 3.80
C ARG A 282 -19.74 10.16 4.43
N LEU A 283 -18.85 10.75 3.64
CA LEU A 283 -17.64 11.41 4.15
C LEU A 283 -17.99 12.58 5.05
N GLU A 284 -18.88 13.48 4.61
CA GLU A 284 -19.34 14.63 5.40
C GLU A 284 -19.97 14.19 6.72
N SER A 285 -20.84 13.17 6.69
CA SER A 285 -21.45 12.60 7.92
C SER A 285 -20.41 12.01 8.86
N TRP A 286 -19.39 11.35 8.32
CA TRP A 286 -18.31 10.76 9.10
C TRP A 286 -17.38 11.83 9.70
N PHE A 287 -17.05 12.88 8.97
CA PHE A 287 -16.28 14.02 9.48
C PHE A 287 -17.02 14.73 10.62
N GLN A 288 -18.34 14.92 10.51
CA GLN A 288 -19.15 15.45 11.62
C GLN A 288 -19.08 14.57 12.88
N MET A 289 -19.08 13.24 12.71
CA MET A 289 -18.92 12.30 13.84
C MET A 289 -17.52 12.41 14.46
N ILE A 290 -16.47 12.64 13.66
CA ILE A 290 -15.13 12.93 14.17
C ILE A 290 -15.14 14.20 15.01
N GLU A 291 -15.71 15.31 14.52
CA GLU A 291 -15.78 16.57 15.26
C GLU A 291 -16.51 16.41 16.61
N GLN A 292 -17.64 15.69 16.62
CA GLN A 292 -18.41 15.44 17.85
C GLN A 292 -17.64 14.62 18.90
N ARG A 293 -16.73 13.73 18.49
CA ARG A 293 -15.91 12.94 19.42
C ARG A 293 -14.64 13.67 19.88
N ARG A 294 -14.22 14.72 19.18
CA ARG A 294 -13.11 15.60 19.59
C ARG A 294 -13.54 16.64 20.64
N ALA A 295 -14.80 17.06 20.60
CA ALA A 295 -15.41 18.02 21.54
C ALA A 295 -15.63 17.39 22.93
#